data_AF-A0A165DHV8-F1
#
_entry.id   AF-A0A165DHV8-F1
#
_cell.length_a   1.000
_cell.length_b   1.000
_cell.length_c   1.000
_cell.angle_alpha   90.00
_cell.angle_beta   90.00
_cell.angle_gamma   90.00
#
_symmetry.space_group_name_H-M   'P 1'
#
loop_
_entity.id
_entity.type
_entity.pdbx_description
1 polymer ?
#
loop_
_entity_poly.entity_id
_entity_poly.type
_entity_poly.pdbx_seq_one_letter_code
_entity_poly.pdbx_strand_id
1 'polypeptide(L)' 'YPGLAQMAMDYMAIQGSATAVERVWSSASNTDTKTRNRLSSTRFEALQFLKAGYRKEQMT' A
#
# COMPACT_ATOMS: atom_id res chain seq x y z
N TYR A 1 18.38 26.32 1.97
CA TYR A 1 17.49 26.25 0.80
C TYR A 1 16.21 25.48 1.14
N PRO A 2 15.20 26.12 1.75
CA PRO A 2 13.98 25.43 2.19
C PRO A 2 13.19 24.79 1.03
N GLY A 3 13.10 25.46 -0.14
CA GLY A 3 12.42 24.89 -1.31
C GLY A 3 13.13 23.68 -1.93
N LEU A 4 14.47 23.71 -2.01
CA LEU A 4 15.26 22.59 -2.51
C LEU A 4 15.17 21.37 -1.58
N ALA A 5 15.15 21.62 -0.26
CA ALA A 5 14.99 20.58 0.73
C ALA A 5 13.62 19.90 0.61
N GLN A 6 12.54 20.66 0.44
CA GLN A 6 11.20 20.11 0.22
C GLN A 6 11.13 19.26 -1.05
N MET A 7 11.65 19.78 -2.17
CA MET A 7 11.71 19.06 -3.44
C MET A 7 12.49 17.75 -3.30
N ALA A 8 13.66 17.78 -2.65
CA ALA A 8 14.47 16.58 -2.44
C ALA A 8 13.74 15.51 -1.62
N MET A 9 12.99 15.92 -0.58
CA MET A 9 12.18 15.00 0.22
C MET A 9 11.06 14.35 -0.59
N ASP A 10 10.39 15.11 -1.46
CA ASP A 10 9.34 14.59 -2.33
C ASP A 10 9.90 13.53 -3.30
N TYR A 11 11.07 13.79 -3.90
CA TYR A 11 11.73 12.82 -4.79
C TYR A 11 12.24 11.58 -4.06
N MET A 12 12.79 11.73 -2.86
CA MET A 12 13.26 10.58 -2.07
C MET A 12 12.12 9.67 -1.60
N ALA A 13 10.91 10.22 -1.44
CA ALA A 13 9.72 9.45 -1.07
C ALA A 13 9.17 8.60 -2.25
N ILE A 14 9.57 8.89 -3.49
CA ILE A 14 9.17 8.10 -4.65
C ILE A 14 9.94 6.78 -4.61
N GLN A 15 9.20 5.69 -4.44
CA GLN A 15 9.78 4.37 -4.43
C GLN A 15 10.30 3.99 -5.83
N GLY A 16 11.62 3.78 -5.94
CA GLY A 16 12.28 3.46 -7.22
C GLY A 16 12.04 2.04 -7.75
N SER A 17 11.20 1.23 -7.09
CA SER A 17 10.91 -0.15 -7.52
C SER A 17 9.46 -0.54 -7.25
N ALA A 18 8.96 -1.54 -7.98
CA ALA A 18 7.63 -2.10 -7.77
C ALA A 18 7.52 -2.97 -6.50
N THR A 19 8.61 -3.19 -5.76
CA THR A 19 8.66 -4.16 -4.64
C THR A 19 7.65 -3.88 -3.53
N ALA A 20 7.36 -2.61 -3.21
CA ALA A 20 6.33 -2.27 -2.22
C ALA A 20 4.94 -2.69 -2.69
N VAL A 21 4.62 -2.46 -3.97
CA VAL A 21 3.32 -2.84 -4.50
C VAL A 21 3.21 -4.37 -4.58
N GLU A 22 4.24 -5.06 -5.06
CA GLU A 22 4.29 -6.53 -5.14
C GLU A 22 4.13 -7.21 -3.78
N ARG A 23 4.71 -6.65 -2.72
CA ARG A 23 4.54 -7.14 -1.35
C ARG A 23 3.09 -7.01 -0.88
N VAL A 24 2.44 -5.87 -1.17
CA VAL A 24 1.03 -5.67 -0.87
C VAL A 24 0.18 -6.70 -1.61
N TRP A 25 0.38 -6.86 -2.92
CA TRP A 25 -0.35 -7.82 -3.76
C TRP A 25 -0.13 -9.27 -3.33
N SER A 26 1.09 -9.65 -2.98
CA SER A 26 1.42 -10.97 -2.47
C SER A 26 0.65 -11.26 -1.18
N SER A 27 0.57 -10.29 -0.27
CA SER A 27 -0.20 -10.42 0.97
C SER A 27 -1.72 -10.41 0.74
N ALA A 28 -2.17 -9.66 -0.27
CA ALA A 28 -3.57 -9.50 -0.63
C ALA A 28 -4.13 -10.72 -1.38
N SER A 29 -3.25 -11.50 -2.04
CA SER A 29 -3.62 -12.73 -2.76
C SER A 29 -4.37 -13.75 -1.90
N ASN A 30 -4.15 -13.73 -0.58
CA ASN A 30 -4.87 -14.60 0.35
C ASN A 30 -6.34 -14.20 0.52
N THR A 31 -6.61 -12.89 0.56
CA THR A 31 -7.95 -12.31 0.74
C THR A 31 -8.72 -12.22 -0.58
N ASP A 32 -8.02 -12.26 -1.71
CA ASP A 32 -8.56 -12.26 -3.06
C ASP A 32 -9.10 -13.66 -3.46
N THR A 33 -8.29 -14.48 -4.12
CA THR A 33 -8.73 -15.70 -4.80
C THR A 33 -8.33 -16.99 -4.07
N LYS A 34 -7.24 -16.98 -3.28
CA LYS A 34 -6.70 -18.20 -2.66
C LYS A 34 -7.63 -18.85 -1.64
N THR A 35 -8.46 -18.06 -0.96
CA THR A 35 -9.42 -18.56 0.04
C THR A 35 -10.85 -18.69 -0.50
N ARG A 36 -11.04 -18.58 -1.83
CA ARG A 36 -12.37 -18.50 -2.49
C ARG A 36 -13.25 -17.41 -1.89
N ASN A 37 -12.65 -16.27 -1.57
CA ASN A 37 -13.39 -15.16 -1.00
C ASN A 37 -14.29 -14.56 -2.09
N ARG A 38 -15.61 -14.57 -1.89
CA ARG A 38 -16.58 -13.98 -2.83
C ARG A 38 -16.69 -12.45 -2.63
N LEU A 39 -15.54 -11.79 -2.44
CA LEU A 39 -15.48 -10.34 -2.32
C LEU A 39 -15.65 -9.73 -3.71
N SER A 40 -16.52 -8.72 -3.81
CA SER A 40 -16.52 -7.87 -5.00
C SER A 40 -15.23 -7.05 -5.05
N SER A 41 -14.78 -6.69 -6.26
CA SER A 41 -13.58 -5.88 -6.48
C SER A 41 -13.56 -4.62 -5.61
N THR A 42 -14.68 -3.90 -5.51
CA THR A 42 -14.82 -2.70 -4.67
C THR A 42 -14.60 -2.96 -3.18
N ARG A 43 -15.13 -4.09 -2.66
CA ARG A 43 -14.95 -4.45 -1.23
C ARG A 43 -13.52 -4.89 -0.96
N PHE A 44 -12.92 -5.62 -1.90
CA PHE A 44 -11.52 -6.02 -1.80
C PHE A 44 -10.59 -4.81 -1.77
N GLU A 45 -10.80 -3.83 -2.65
CA GLU A 45 -10.03 -2.58 -2.68
C GLU A 45 -10.16 -1.80 -1.36
N ALA A 46 -11.38 -1.58 -0.88
CA ALA A 46 -11.63 -0.91 0.40
C ALA A 46 -10.93 -1.62 1.58
N LEU A 47 -10.91 -2.96 1.58
CA LEU A 47 -10.19 -3.75 2.59
C LEU A 47 -8.67 -3.56 2.52
N GLN A 48 -8.08 -3.45 1.33
CA GLN A 48 -6.64 -3.19 1.20
C GLN A 48 -6.28 -1.79 1.73
N PHE A 49 -7.10 -0.77 1.45
CA PHE A 49 -6.91 0.57 2.02
C PHE A 49 -7.06 0.60 3.54
N LEU A 50 -8.08 -0.09 4.07
CA LEU A 50 -8.29 -0.20 5.52
C LEU A 50 -7.10 -0.87 6.21
N LYS A 51 -6.60 -1.98 5.64
CA LYS A 51 -5.42 -2.69 6.14
C LYS A 51 -4.16 -1.82 6.10
N ALA A 52 -3.98 -1.03 5.05
CA ALA A 52 -2.86 -0.11 4.94
C ALA A 52 -2.93 1.01 5.98
N GLY A 53 -4.13 1.55 6.25
CA GLY A 53 -4.38 2.56 7.27
C GLY A 53 -3.97 2.09 8.67
N TYR A 54 -4.47 0.93 9.09
CA TYR A 54 -4.11 0.36 10.40
C TYR A 54 -2.61 0.06 10.54
N ARG A 55 -1.94 -0.39 9.46
CA ARG A 55 -0.49 -0.63 9.51
C ARG A 55 0.29 0.68 9.69
N LYS A 56 -0.17 1.78 9.12
CA LYS A 56 0.45 3.10 9.30
C LYS A 56 0.29 3.57 10.75
N GLU A 57 -0.91 3.42 11.32
CA GLU A 57 -1.22 3.84 12.69
C GLU A 57 -0.43 3.06 13.75
N GLN A 58 -0.34 1.73 13.62
CA GLN A 58 0.44 0.88 14.54
C GLN A 58 1.96 1.12 14.50
N MET A 59 2.46 1.82 13.48
CA MET A 59 3.89 2.09 13.29
C MET A 59 4.29 3.50 13.77
N THR A 60 3.31 4.30 14.20
CA THR A 60 3.45 5.62 14.84
C THR A 60 3.39 5.48 16.35
#